data_AF-A0A7C5I800-F1
#
_entry.id   AF-A0A7C5I800-F1
#
_cell.length_a   1.000
_cell.length_b   1.000
_cell.length_c   1.000
_cell.angle_alpha   90.00
_cell.angle_beta   90.00
_cell.angle_gamma   90.00
#
_symmetry.space_group_name_H-M   'P 1'
#
loop_
_entity.id
_entity.type
_entity.pdbx_description
1 polymer ?
#
loop_
_entity_poly.entity_id
_entity_poly.type
_entity_poly.pdbx_seq_one_letter_code
_entity_poly.pdbx_strand_id
1 'polypeptide(L)'
;AGALLHDIGKIYELDYSRSVSYTTEGQLLGHIVLGLRMLDEKLRSLPDFPPKLRTLLEHMILSHHGHLEFGSPKEPMFPEALVLHALDDLDAKMGCMHSLVARDNHVEGEWTGFSAPLERSVLKMDRYLENGRSEPPAPQAATKAKAAPASPPKRTTAFGEKLLSALHGPEPAPEG
;
A
#
# COMPACT_ATOMS: atom_id res chain seq x y z
N ALA A 1 -19.07 -4.64 -18.02
CA ALA A 1 -18.68 -6.01 -17.62
C ALA A 1 -17.29 -6.07 -17.00
N GLY A 2 -16.23 -5.52 -17.63
CA GLY A 2 -14.88 -5.53 -17.05
C GLY A 2 -14.79 -5.01 -15.61
N ALA A 3 -15.48 -3.90 -15.29
CA ALA A 3 -15.54 -3.38 -13.91
C ALA A 3 -16.14 -4.35 -12.87
N LEU A 4 -17.05 -5.25 -13.25
CA LEU A 4 -17.59 -6.24 -12.31
C LEU A 4 -16.69 -7.47 -12.19
N LEU A 5 -15.90 -7.76 -13.22
CA LEU A 5 -15.17 -9.01 -13.36
C LEU A 5 -13.68 -8.90 -13.04
N HIS A 6 -13.12 -7.68 -12.99
CA HIS A 6 -11.68 -7.46 -12.83
C HIS A 6 -11.08 -8.21 -11.63
N ASP A 7 -11.85 -8.25 -10.53
CA ASP A 7 -11.44 -8.87 -9.26
C ASP A 7 -12.17 -10.18 -8.94
N ILE A 8 -12.89 -10.78 -9.88
CA ILE A 8 -13.74 -11.95 -9.61
C ILE A 8 -12.94 -13.15 -9.05
N GLY A 9 -11.66 -13.25 -9.38
CA GLY A 9 -10.78 -14.30 -8.85
C GLY A 9 -10.53 -14.22 -7.35
N LYS A 10 -10.81 -13.10 -6.69
CA LYS A 10 -10.65 -12.95 -5.23
C LYS A 10 -11.45 -13.97 -4.43
N ILE A 11 -12.55 -14.51 -5.00
CA ILE A 11 -13.38 -15.54 -4.35
C ILE A 11 -12.66 -16.88 -4.16
N TYR A 12 -11.65 -17.17 -5.00
CA TYR A 12 -10.81 -18.36 -4.89
C TYR A 12 -9.41 -18.03 -4.35
N GLU A 13 -9.00 -16.76 -4.46
CA GLU A 13 -7.75 -16.29 -3.88
C GLU A 13 -7.80 -16.25 -2.35
N LEU A 14 -8.92 -15.79 -1.79
CA LEU A 14 -9.06 -15.52 -0.36
C LEU A 14 -9.92 -16.58 0.34
N ASP A 15 -9.48 -17.02 1.51
CA ASP A 15 -10.25 -17.78 2.50
C ASP A 15 -10.76 -16.83 3.59
N TYR A 16 -12.05 -16.97 3.91
CA TYR A 16 -12.77 -16.15 4.88
C TYR A 16 -13.24 -16.93 6.12
N SER A 17 -12.79 -18.19 6.29
CA SER A 17 -13.30 -19.11 7.31
C SER A 17 -13.17 -18.61 8.76
N ARG A 18 -12.16 -17.79 9.07
CA ARG A 18 -11.97 -17.16 10.41
C ARG A 18 -11.28 -15.80 10.38
N SER A 19 -10.43 -15.57 9.40
CA SER A 19 -9.69 -14.33 9.13
C SER A 19 -9.45 -14.26 7.63
N VAL A 20 -9.33 -13.07 7.06
CA VAL A 20 -8.93 -12.93 5.66
C VAL A 20 -7.52 -13.48 5.51
N SER A 21 -7.39 -14.62 4.82
CA SER A 21 -6.14 -15.28 4.49
C SER A 21 -6.16 -15.74 3.03
N TYR A 22 -5.01 -16.07 2.46
CA TYR A 22 -4.94 -16.61 1.09
C TYR A 22 -5.14 -18.12 1.09
N THR A 23 -5.81 -18.65 0.06
CA THR A 23 -5.76 -20.07 -0.25
C THR A 23 -4.40 -20.43 -0.83
N THR A 24 -4.01 -21.72 -0.82
CA THR A 24 -2.76 -22.16 -1.45
C THR A 24 -2.73 -21.83 -2.95
N GLU A 25 -3.86 -22.01 -3.64
CA GLU A 25 -3.95 -21.68 -5.07
C GLU A 25 -3.88 -20.16 -5.28
N GLY A 26 -4.57 -19.37 -4.46
CA GLY A 26 -4.50 -17.92 -4.45
C GLY A 26 -3.10 -17.38 -4.27
N GLN A 27 -2.36 -17.90 -3.29
CA GLN A 27 -0.98 -17.52 -3.00
C GLN A 27 -0.03 -17.80 -4.18
N LEU A 28 -0.30 -18.85 -4.97
CA LEU A 28 0.56 -19.26 -6.09
C LEU A 28 0.19 -18.59 -7.42
N LEU A 29 -1.10 -18.30 -7.65
CA LEU A 29 -1.60 -17.85 -8.96
C LEU A 29 -2.09 -16.40 -8.96
N GLY A 30 -2.63 -15.93 -7.84
CA GLY A 30 -3.28 -14.62 -7.71
C GLY A 30 -4.64 -14.53 -8.40
N HIS A 31 -5.43 -13.52 -8.01
CA HIS A 31 -6.80 -13.33 -8.49
C HIS A 31 -6.91 -13.05 -9.98
N ILE A 32 -5.91 -12.45 -10.63
CA ILE A 32 -5.96 -12.17 -12.08
C ILE A 32 -6.06 -13.48 -12.86
N VAL A 33 -5.15 -14.43 -12.58
CA VAL A 33 -5.10 -15.72 -13.29
C VAL A 33 -6.35 -16.53 -12.99
N LEU A 34 -6.77 -16.55 -11.72
CA LEU A 34 -8.01 -17.22 -11.31
C LEU A 34 -9.24 -16.62 -11.99
N GLY A 35 -9.33 -15.30 -12.07
CA GLY A 35 -10.42 -14.60 -12.75
C GLY A 35 -10.48 -14.90 -14.24
N LEU A 36 -9.32 -14.98 -14.93
CA LEU A 36 -9.26 -15.39 -16.33
C LEU A 36 -9.71 -16.84 -16.55
N ARG A 37 -9.35 -17.77 -15.65
CA ARG A 37 -9.83 -19.17 -15.70
C ARG A 37 -11.34 -19.24 -15.57
N MET A 38 -11.91 -18.50 -14.61
CA MET A 38 -13.35 -18.42 -14.41
C MET A 38 -14.08 -17.84 -15.64
N LEU A 39 -13.50 -16.79 -16.24
CA LEU A 39 -14.03 -16.20 -17.47
C LEU A 39 -14.02 -17.21 -18.62
N ASP A 40 -12.89 -17.89 -18.85
CA ASP A 40 -12.77 -18.90 -19.92
C ASP A 40 -13.76 -20.05 -19.72
N GLU A 41 -13.87 -20.59 -18.52
CA GLU A 41 -14.84 -21.63 -18.19
C GLU A 41 -16.27 -21.19 -18.51
N LYS A 42 -16.64 -19.97 -18.12
CA LYS A 42 -17.98 -19.44 -18.41
C LYS A 42 -18.20 -19.25 -19.90
N LEU A 43 -17.22 -18.74 -20.64
CA LEU A 43 -17.32 -18.51 -22.07
C LEU A 43 -17.40 -19.80 -22.89
N ARG A 44 -16.88 -20.93 -22.41
CA ARG A 44 -17.10 -22.25 -23.05
C ARG A 44 -18.58 -22.65 -23.10
N SER A 45 -19.39 -22.16 -22.17
CA SER A 45 -20.85 -22.35 -22.19
C SER A 45 -21.60 -21.39 -23.14
N LEU A 46 -20.89 -20.47 -23.79
CA LEU A 46 -21.43 -19.41 -24.65
C LEU A 46 -20.68 -19.39 -26.00
N PRO A 47 -20.90 -20.39 -26.88
CA PRO A 47 -20.13 -20.55 -28.12
C PRO A 47 -20.27 -19.37 -29.10
N ASP A 48 -21.38 -18.63 -29.03
CA ASP A 48 -21.66 -17.47 -29.89
C ASP A 48 -21.10 -16.15 -29.35
N PHE A 49 -20.35 -16.17 -28.23
CA PHE A 49 -19.80 -14.96 -27.67
C PHE A 49 -18.76 -14.32 -28.62
N PRO A 50 -18.86 -13.02 -28.95
CA PRO A 50 -18.00 -12.40 -29.95
C PRO A 50 -16.51 -12.49 -29.58
N PRO A 51 -15.63 -13.09 -30.41
CA PRO A 51 -14.23 -13.31 -30.06
C PRO A 51 -13.46 -12.03 -29.73
N LYS A 52 -13.73 -10.94 -30.46
CA LYS A 52 -13.09 -9.64 -30.20
C LYS A 52 -13.49 -9.05 -28.84
N LEU A 53 -14.76 -9.20 -28.46
CA LEU A 53 -15.24 -8.73 -27.16
C LEU A 53 -14.64 -9.55 -26.03
N ARG A 54 -14.43 -10.85 -26.24
CA ARG A 54 -13.76 -11.73 -25.28
C ARG A 54 -12.35 -11.21 -24.99
N THR A 55 -11.57 -10.93 -26.03
CA THR A 55 -10.21 -10.39 -25.88
C THR A 55 -10.21 -9.06 -25.13
N LEU A 56 -11.16 -8.17 -25.39
CA LEU A 56 -11.27 -6.91 -24.65
C LEU A 56 -11.56 -7.14 -23.16
N LEU A 57 -12.47 -8.07 -22.82
CA LEU A 57 -12.76 -8.41 -21.42
C LEU A 57 -11.56 -9.05 -20.72
N GLU A 58 -10.88 -9.99 -21.37
CA GLU A 58 -9.64 -10.59 -20.86
C GLU A 58 -8.58 -9.51 -20.60
N HIS A 59 -8.42 -8.54 -21.50
CA HIS A 59 -7.49 -7.41 -21.30
C HIS A 59 -7.89 -6.53 -20.12
N MET A 60 -9.19 -6.25 -19.91
CA MET A 60 -9.63 -5.48 -18.73
C MET A 60 -9.26 -6.19 -17.43
N ILE A 61 -9.45 -7.51 -17.34
CA ILE A 61 -9.04 -8.29 -16.16
C ILE A 61 -7.51 -8.32 -16.05
N LEU A 62 -6.80 -8.50 -17.15
CA LEU A 62 -5.34 -8.62 -17.15
C LEU A 62 -4.62 -7.31 -16.78
N SER A 63 -5.22 -6.15 -17.09
CA SER A 63 -4.54 -4.86 -16.98
C SER A 63 -5.07 -3.93 -15.89
N HIS A 64 -6.03 -4.37 -15.06
CA HIS A 64 -6.71 -3.48 -14.11
C HIS A 64 -5.78 -2.89 -13.04
N HIS A 65 -4.68 -3.56 -12.67
CA HIS A 65 -3.65 -2.99 -11.78
C HIS A 65 -2.84 -1.87 -12.44
N GLY A 66 -2.98 -1.64 -13.75
CA GLY A 66 -2.40 -0.49 -14.43
C GLY A 66 -0.94 -0.67 -14.81
N HIS A 67 -0.06 -0.74 -13.82
CA HIS A 67 1.39 -0.77 -14.04
C HIS A 67 2.00 -2.11 -13.65
N LEU A 68 3.09 -2.46 -14.32
CA LEU A 68 3.82 -3.72 -14.07
C LEU A 68 4.34 -3.79 -12.62
N GLU A 69 4.75 -2.65 -12.07
CA GLU A 69 5.21 -2.51 -10.68
C GLU A 69 4.09 -2.76 -9.65
N PHE A 70 2.83 -2.62 -10.02
CA PHE A 70 1.66 -2.95 -9.19
C PHE A 70 1.23 -4.41 -9.35
N GLY A 71 2.05 -5.24 -10.02
CA GLY A 71 1.73 -6.64 -10.27
C GLY A 71 0.79 -6.87 -11.44
N SER A 72 0.52 -5.83 -12.26
CA SER A 72 -0.24 -5.99 -13.50
C SER A 72 0.58 -6.74 -14.55
N PRO A 73 0.06 -7.81 -15.19
CA PRO A 73 0.75 -8.44 -16.33
C PRO A 73 0.85 -7.54 -17.57
N LYS A 74 -0.07 -6.57 -17.73
CA LYS A 74 -0.12 -5.63 -18.86
C LYS A 74 -0.64 -4.26 -18.45
N GLU A 75 -0.30 -3.25 -19.22
CA GLU A 75 -0.88 -1.90 -19.06
C GLU A 75 -2.25 -1.78 -19.75
N PRO A 76 -3.14 -0.88 -19.31
CA PRO A 76 -4.39 -0.58 -19.99
C PRO A 76 -4.14 -0.01 -21.40
N MET A 77 -4.73 -0.62 -22.43
CA MET A 77 -4.43 -0.28 -23.84
C MET A 77 -5.61 0.36 -24.59
N PHE A 78 -6.69 0.66 -23.88
CA PHE A 78 -7.86 1.34 -24.45
C PHE A 78 -8.62 2.13 -23.35
N PRO A 79 -9.47 3.11 -23.73
CA PRO A 79 -10.05 4.06 -22.78
C PRO A 79 -10.78 3.42 -21.60
N GLU A 80 -11.60 2.41 -21.84
CA GLU A 80 -12.38 1.75 -20.79
C GLU A 80 -11.50 0.93 -19.84
N ALA A 81 -10.39 0.35 -20.32
CA ALA A 81 -9.42 -0.31 -19.45
C ALA A 81 -8.66 0.71 -18.59
N LEU A 82 -8.29 1.86 -19.17
CA LEU A 82 -7.60 2.92 -18.45
C LEU A 82 -8.49 3.52 -17.36
N VAL A 83 -9.76 3.77 -17.68
CA VAL A 83 -10.76 4.26 -16.72
C VAL A 83 -10.99 3.23 -15.62
N LEU A 84 -11.08 1.95 -15.95
CA LEU A 84 -11.20 0.89 -14.94
C LEU A 84 -10.02 0.92 -13.95
N HIS A 85 -8.79 0.94 -14.47
CA HIS A 85 -7.61 1.02 -13.63
C HIS A 85 -7.62 2.26 -12.74
N ALA A 86 -7.92 3.44 -13.30
CA ALA A 86 -7.94 4.68 -12.54
C ALA A 86 -9.00 4.66 -11.42
N LEU A 87 -10.15 4.03 -11.65
CA LEU A 87 -11.18 3.87 -10.63
C LEU A 87 -10.76 2.89 -9.52
N ASP A 88 -10.14 1.77 -9.90
CA ASP A 88 -9.65 0.75 -8.95
C ASP A 88 -8.53 1.31 -8.03
N ASP A 89 -7.54 1.99 -8.62
CA ASP A 89 -6.47 2.65 -7.88
C ASP A 89 -7.00 3.77 -6.95
N LEU A 90 -7.97 4.55 -7.43
CA LEU A 90 -8.61 5.57 -6.60
C LEU A 90 -9.35 4.94 -5.41
N ASP A 91 -10.13 3.87 -5.62
CA ASP A 91 -10.84 3.19 -4.55
C ASP A 91 -9.88 2.63 -3.50
N ALA A 92 -8.80 1.97 -3.94
CA ALA A 92 -7.75 1.47 -3.05
C ALA A 92 -7.11 2.59 -2.21
N LYS A 93 -6.79 3.73 -2.82
CA LYS A 93 -6.21 4.89 -2.13
C LYS A 93 -7.19 5.51 -1.13
N MET A 94 -8.46 5.65 -1.50
CA MET A 94 -9.51 6.15 -0.61
C MET A 94 -9.71 5.21 0.60
N GLY A 95 -9.78 3.90 0.35
CA GLY A 95 -9.84 2.89 1.41
C GLY A 95 -8.64 2.95 2.35
N CYS A 96 -7.43 3.17 1.82
CA CYS A 96 -6.22 3.36 2.61
C CYS A 96 -6.30 4.61 3.49
N MET A 97 -6.74 5.75 2.95
CA MET A 97 -6.92 6.99 3.70
C MET A 97 -7.90 6.82 4.86
N HIS A 98 -9.09 6.26 4.61
CA HIS A 98 -10.10 6.02 5.64
C HIS A 98 -9.58 5.07 6.72
N SER A 99 -8.96 3.96 6.31
CA SER A 99 -8.42 2.96 7.24
C SER A 99 -7.31 3.53 8.12
N LEU A 100 -6.44 4.38 7.56
CA LEU A 100 -5.34 5.00 8.28
C LEU A 100 -5.86 5.98 9.33
N VAL A 101 -6.77 6.88 8.97
CA VAL A 101 -7.37 7.84 9.90
C VAL A 101 -8.11 7.12 11.03
N ALA A 102 -8.88 6.09 10.71
CA ALA A 102 -9.61 5.30 11.71
C ALA A 102 -8.66 4.62 12.72
N ARG A 103 -7.54 4.06 12.25
CA ARG A 103 -6.53 3.42 13.12
C ARG A 103 -5.76 4.42 13.99
N ASP A 104 -5.50 5.62 13.47
CA ASP A 104 -4.70 6.66 14.14
C ASP A 104 -5.56 7.59 15.02
N ASN A 105 -6.87 7.35 15.13
CA ASN A 105 -7.82 8.26 15.80
C ASN A 105 -7.55 8.46 17.32
N HIS A 106 -6.83 7.53 17.94
CA HIS A 106 -6.43 7.61 19.35
C HIS A 106 -5.11 8.33 19.58
N VAL A 107 -4.36 8.65 18.52
CA VAL A 107 -3.12 9.42 18.60
C VAL A 107 -3.47 10.90 18.58
N GLU A 108 -2.89 11.67 19.51
CA GLU A 108 -3.10 13.12 19.56
C GLU A 108 -2.54 13.83 18.32
N GLY A 109 -3.09 15.01 18.02
CA GLY A 109 -2.74 15.81 16.85
C GLY A 109 -3.62 15.57 15.63
N GLU A 110 -3.45 16.42 14.63
CA GLU A 110 -4.31 16.51 13.44
C GLU A 110 -3.83 15.65 12.27
N TRP A 111 -2.65 15.05 12.38
CA TRP A 111 -2.02 14.31 11.30
C TRP A 111 -1.78 12.87 11.73
N THR A 112 -1.87 11.94 10.79
CA THR A 112 -1.45 10.55 10.98
C THR A 112 0.07 10.42 10.89
N GLY A 113 0.58 9.27 11.32
CA GLY A 113 1.90 8.81 10.88
C GLY A 113 2.03 8.74 9.34
N PHE A 114 3.26 8.70 8.83
CA PHE A 114 3.53 8.58 7.41
C PHE A 114 3.02 7.25 6.86
N SER A 115 2.27 7.28 5.76
CA SER A 115 1.82 6.10 5.03
C SER A 115 2.70 5.86 3.83
N ALA A 116 3.43 4.74 3.81
CA ALA A 116 4.23 4.35 2.65
C ALA A 116 3.36 4.12 1.39
N PRO A 117 2.21 3.42 1.45
CA PRO A 117 1.34 3.25 0.28
C PRO A 117 0.79 4.55 -0.32
N LEU A 118 0.67 5.62 0.48
CA LEU A 118 0.20 6.93 0.01
C LEU A 118 1.34 7.96 -0.16
N GLU A 119 2.56 7.60 0.25
CA GLU A 119 3.75 8.44 0.33
C GLU A 119 3.51 9.79 1.04
N ARG A 120 2.63 9.81 2.04
CA ARG A 120 2.27 11.02 2.79
C ARG A 120 1.67 10.71 4.15
N SER A 121 1.67 11.70 5.03
CA SER A 121 0.76 11.74 6.18
C SER A 121 -0.62 12.22 5.73
N VAL A 122 -1.67 11.73 6.38
CA VAL A 122 -3.06 12.08 6.08
C VAL A 122 -3.59 12.99 7.19
N LEU A 123 -4.37 14.00 6.82
CA LEU A 123 -5.03 14.89 7.77
C LEU A 123 -6.25 14.18 8.39
N LYS A 124 -6.35 14.21 9.71
CA LYS A 124 -7.56 13.86 10.47
C LYS A 124 -8.52 15.05 10.40
N MET A 125 -9.29 15.11 9.32
CA MET A 125 -10.13 16.28 9.00
C MET A 125 -11.05 16.69 10.16
N ASP A 126 -11.69 15.72 10.83
CA ASP A 126 -12.60 16.02 11.95
C ASP A 126 -11.87 16.71 13.11
N ARG A 127 -10.68 16.23 13.48
CA ARG A 127 -9.83 16.85 14.53
C ARG A 127 -9.40 18.26 14.15
N TYR A 128 -9.01 18.46 12.90
CA TYR A 128 -8.62 19.78 12.38
C TYR A 128 -9.79 20.78 12.47
N LEU A 129 -10.99 20.36 12.10
CA LEU A 129 -12.19 21.19 12.16
C LEU A 129 -12.69 21.44 13.61
N GLU A 130 -12.46 20.49 14.52
CA GLU A 130 -12.75 20.64 15.96
C GLU A 130 -11.82 21.67 16.63
N ASN A 131 -10.53 21.62 16.33
CA ASN A 131 -9.53 22.55 16.86
C ASN A 131 -9.67 23.98 16.31
N GLY A 132 -10.20 24.15 15.09
CA GLY A 132 -10.48 25.46 14.49
C GLY A 132 -11.60 26.25 15.18
N ARG A 133 -12.31 25.65 16.16
CA ARG A 133 -13.37 26.30 16.94
C ARG A 133 -12.91 26.90 18.28
N SER A 134 -11.65 26.70 18.69
CA SER A 134 -11.11 27.42 19.85
C SER A 134 -10.74 28.86 19.47
N GLU A 135 -11.24 29.83 20.23
CA GLU A 135 -10.94 31.26 20.10
C GLU A 135 -9.44 31.52 19.92
N PRO A 136 -9.05 32.63 19.24
CA PRO A 136 -7.65 32.99 19.07
C PRO A 136 -6.96 33.01 20.45
N PRO A 137 -5.76 32.44 20.58
CA PRO A 137 -5.04 32.52 21.84
C PRO A 137 -4.80 34.00 22.16
N ALA A 138 -5.23 34.42 23.35
CA ALA A 138 -4.85 35.72 23.91
C ALA A 138 -3.32 35.87 23.79
N PRO A 139 -2.80 37.07 23.46
CA PRO A 139 -1.39 37.25 23.14
C PRO A 139 -0.53 36.78 24.31
N GLN A 140 0.14 35.64 24.13
CA GLN A 140 1.08 35.14 25.12
C GLN A 140 2.27 36.09 25.15
N ALA A 141 2.52 36.69 26.31
CA ALA A 141 3.66 37.54 26.55
C ALA A 141 4.96 36.78 26.23
N ALA A 142 5.80 37.40 25.40
CA ALA A 142 7.06 36.85 24.93
C ALA A 142 7.93 36.33 26.08
N THR A 143 8.04 35.00 26.20
CA THR A 143 9.06 34.37 27.03
C THR A 143 10.41 34.46 26.33
N LYS A 144 11.36 35.11 27.01
CA LYS A 144 12.73 35.37 26.59
C LYS A 144 13.44 34.10 26.11
N ALA A 145 14.16 34.25 24.99
CA ALA A 145 15.07 33.25 24.44
C ALA A 145 16.12 32.80 25.48
N LYS A 146 16.34 31.48 25.57
CA LYS A 146 17.51 30.90 26.24
C LYS A 146 18.21 29.97 25.26
N ALA A 147 19.54 30.11 25.23
CA ALA A 147 20.47 29.58 24.25
C ALA A 147 20.46 28.04 24.08
N ALA A 148 20.87 27.62 22.88
CA ALA A 148 21.05 26.23 22.47
C ALA A 148 22.07 25.46 23.33
N PRO A 149 21.93 24.12 23.37
CA PRO A 149 23.12 23.29 23.37
C PRO A 149 23.09 22.10 22.39
N ALA A 150 24.28 21.87 21.84
CA ALA A 150 24.97 20.61 21.52
C ALA A 150 24.37 19.57 20.55
N SER A 151 25.26 19.15 19.64
CA SER A 151 25.17 18.14 18.59
C SER A 151 24.57 16.78 19.00
N PRO A 152 23.99 16.01 18.06
CA PRO A 152 23.31 14.76 18.38
C PRO A 152 24.28 13.64 18.76
N PRO A 153 23.87 12.67 19.61
CA PRO A 153 24.70 11.52 19.95
C PRO A 153 24.77 10.55 18.76
N LYS A 154 25.97 10.02 18.48
CA LYS A 154 26.17 8.93 17.52
C LYS A 154 25.52 7.65 18.06
N ARG A 155 24.51 7.14 17.36
CA ARG A 155 23.97 5.79 17.59
C ARG A 155 24.93 4.76 16.98
N THR A 156 25.62 4.00 17.81
CA THR A 156 26.24 2.74 17.38
C THR A 156 25.23 1.61 17.56
N THR A 157 24.99 0.85 16.50
CA THR A 157 24.19 -0.38 16.57
C THR A 157 25.12 -1.56 16.85
N ALA A 158 24.61 -2.61 17.49
CA ALA A 158 25.36 -3.84 17.82
C ALA A 158 25.99 -4.53 16.59
N PHE A 159 25.52 -4.19 15.38
CA PHE A 159 26.11 -4.65 14.12
C PHE A 159 27.41 -3.92 13.77
N GLY A 160 27.53 -2.62 14.08
CA GLY A 160 28.73 -1.83 13.84
C GLY A 160 29.90 -2.22 14.75
N GLU A 161 29.60 -2.61 16.00
CA GLU A 161 30.61 -3.09 16.95
C GLU A 161 31.21 -4.43 16.51
N LYS A 162 30.39 -5.35 15.98
CA LYS A 162 30.86 -6.64 15.45
C LYS A 162 31.66 -6.52 14.16
N LEU A 163 31.43 -5.47 13.36
CA LEU A 163 32.19 -5.23 12.13
C LEU A 163 33.58 -4.67 12.43
N LEU A 164 33.72 -3.80 13.44
CA LEU A 164 35.01 -3.23 13.85
C LEU A 164 35.92 -4.25 14.56
N SER A 165 35.35 -5.20 15.30
CA SER A 165 36.11 -6.29 15.92
C SER A 165 36.66 -7.29 14.89
N ALA A 166 36.04 -7.40 13.72
CA ALA A 166 36.50 -8.31 12.66
C ALA A 166 37.62 -7.71 11.78
N LEU A 167 37.83 -6.38 11.85
CA LEU A 167 38.85 -5.67 11.06
C LEU A 167 40.22 -5.57 11.76
N HIS A 168 40.28 -5.85 13.07
CA HIS A 168 41.53 -5.92 13.81
C HIS A 168 41.90 -7.40 14.02
N GLY A 169 42.75 -7.93 13.15
CA GLY A 169 43.31 -9.28 13.29
C GLY A 169 44.09 -9.45 14.60
N PRO A 170 44.33 -10.69 15.07
CA PRO A 170 44.97 -10.94 16.35
C PRO A 170 46.43 -10.45 16.37
N GLU A 171 46.80 -9.83 17.49
CA GLU A 171 48.16 -9.35 17.82
C GLU A 171 49.17 -10.53 17.80
N PRO A 172 50.41 -10.33 17.29
CA PRO A 172 51.43 -11.37 17.36
C PRO A 172 51.93 -11.56 18.79
N ALA A 173 52.18 -12.82 19.16
CA ALA A 173 52.67 -13.22 20.47
C ALA A 173 54.10 -12.68 20.75
N PRO A 174 54.47 -12.43 22.03
CA PRO A 174 55.80 -11.93 22.36
C PRO A 174 56.86 -13.02 22.18
N GLU A 175 57.95 -12.68 21.49
CA GLU A 175 59.16 -13.50 21.38
C GLU A 175 59.85 -13.60 22.74
N GLY A 176 60.34 -14.80 23.06
CA GLY A 176 61.13 -15.11 24.26
C GLY A 176 62.63 -14.86 24.09
#